data_AF-A0A2B4SRA7-F1
#
_entry.id   AF-A0A2B4SRA7-F1
#
_cell.length_a   1.000
_cell.length_b   1.000
_cell.length_c   1.000
_cell.angle_alpha   90.00
_cell.angle_beta   90.00
_cell.angle_gamma   90.00
#
_symmetry.space_group_name_H-M   'P 1'
#
loop_
_entity.id
_entity.type
_entity.pdbx_description
1 polymer ?
#
loop_
_entity_poly.entity_id
_entity_poly.type
_entity_poly.pdbx_seq_one_letter_code
_entity_poly.pdbx_strand_id
1 'polypeptide(L)'
;MVFAPTQLTDHPAIPQMQLLFQLLALFQNCKILKLDKTSQVEHGSVFLLRMKQRLKAELIWAMKVIEEPQKFIRVDHFWRKIDDVKDVMGEKKFPSIMKVVKTALILGHGNSEVERGFSESGKSVTDDRVPLSEASINGIRATTDALKAFKGPGSVPITKQPLQLSHSAHAHYVLHLDKDKKEKEGAQKQLTLQKEQAAQMEAQKQQLAKEKKDLNGKEKELERQEAAQQECMEVWDTILKEANAKLQGAMRNKDFKEVSVAQAMIEAAEKKISSANKVM
;
A
#
# COMPACT_ATOMS: atom_id res chain seq x y z
N MET A 1 -47.36 8.48 -16.82
CA MET A 1 -48.50 7.54 -16.81
C MET A 1 -48.37 6.66 -15.59
N VAL A 2 -49.27 6.88 -14.63
CA VAL A 2 -49.38 6.13 -13.38
C VAL A 2 -49.90 4.73 -13.73
N PHE A 3 -49.15 3.68 -13.42
CA PHE A 3 -49.67 2.31 -13.43
C PHE A 3 -49.76 1.83 -11.99
N ALA A 4 -51.00 1.64 -11.54
CA ALA A 4 -51.36 1.15 -10.22
C ALA A 4 -50.81 -0.27 -9.97
N PRO A 5 -50.48 -0.61 -8.71
CA PRO A 5 -50.08 -1.96 -8.35
C PRO A 5 -51.33 -2.84 -8.31
N THR A 6 -51.51 -3.69 -9.32
CA THR A 6 -52.57 -4.70 -9.28
C THR A 6 -52.15 -5.78 -8.29
N GLN A 7 -52.94 -5.86 -7.22
CA GLN A 7 -52.86 -6.82 -6.11
C GLN A 7 -52.72 -8.25 -6.65
N LEU A 8 -51.60 -8.89 -6.33
CA LEU A 8 -51.41 -10.34 -6.45
C LEU A 8 -50.80 -10.80 -5.11
N THR A 9 -51.59 -10.71 -4.04
CA THR A 9 -51.11 -10.86 -2.66
C THR A 9 -51.20 -12.27 -2.09
N ASP A 10 -51.82 -13.24 -2.76
CA ASP A 10 -52.13 -14.54 -2.15
C ASP A 10 -51.54 -15.74 -2.89
N HIS A 11 -50.22 -15.75 -3.14
CA HIS A 11 -49.51 -16.96 -3.61
C HIS A 11 -48.19 -17.20 -2.85
N PRO A 12 -48.01 -18.36 -2.17
CA PRO A 12 -46.89 -18.61 -1.26
C PRO A 12 -45.52 -18.80 -1.93
N ALA A 13 -45.45 -18.83 -3.27
CA ALA A 13 -44.21 -18.89 -4.04
C ALA A 13 -43.61 -17.49 -4.35
N ILE A 14 -44.36 -16.43 -4.05
CA ILE A 14 -43.97 -15.04 -4.35
C ILE A 14 -42.72 -14.61 -3.56
N PRO A 15 -42.53 -14.90 -2.27
CA PRO A 15 -41.38 -14.39 -1.52
C PRO A 15 -40.02 -14.87 -2.06
N GLN A 16 -39.93 -16.13 -2.52
CA GLN A 16 -38.68 -16.71 -3.02
C GLN A 16 -38.42 -16.39 -4.50
N MET A 17 -39.48 -16.21 -5.30
CA MET A 17 -39.38 -15.66 -6.66
C MET A 17 -39.04 -14.17 -6.64
N GLN A 18 -39.51 -13.44 -5.62
CA GLN A 18 -39.14 -12.06 -5.34
C GLN A 18 -37.67 -11.98 -4.88
N LEU A 19 -37.14 -13.00 -4.20
CA LEU A 19 -35.71 -13.16 -3.95
C LEU A 19 -34.91 -13.38 -5.24
N LEU A 20 -35.44 -14.15 -6.19
CA LEU A 20 -34.82 -14.39 -7.51
C LEU A 20 -34.87 -13.14 -8.40
N PHE A 21 -35.96 -12.38 -8.36
CA PHE A 21 -36.07 -11.06 -8.99
C PHE A 21 -35.19 -10.01 -8.28
N GLN A 22 -35.05 -10.06 -6.96
CA GLN A 22 -34.13 -9.23 -6.18
C GLN A 22 -32.67 -9.61 -6.44
N LEU A 23 -32.34 -10.89 -6.61
CA LEU A 23 -31.01 -11.38 -6.99
C LEU A 23 -30.66 -10.99 -8.43
N LEU A 24 -31.62 -11.07 -9.35
CA LEU A 24 -31.48 -10.54 -10.70
C LEU A 24 -31.32 -9.01 -10.70
N ALA A 25 -32.01 -8.29 -9.81
CA ALA A 25 -31.82 -6.85 -9.62
C ALA A 25 -30.49 -6.50 -8.92
N LEU A 26 -30.00 -7.34 -8.01
CA LEU A 26 -28.68 -7.22 -7.39
C LEU A 26 -27.56 -7.50 -8.39
N PHE A 27 -27.77 -8.40 -9.35
CA PHE A 27 -26.90 -8.56 -10.52
C PHE A 27 -26.84 -7.30 -11.40
N GLN A 28 -27.94 -6.52 -11.47
CA GLN A 28 -27.94 -5.19 -12.14
C GLN A 28 -27.14 -4.14 -11.37
N ASN A 29 -27.05 -4.25 -10.04
CA ASN A 29 -26.35 -3.30 -9.16
C ASN A 29 -24.89 -3.72 -8.85
N CYS A 30 -24.52 -4.98 -9.09
CA CYS A 30 -23.15 -5.45 -8.97
C CYS A 30 -22.29 -4.86 -10.09
N LYS A 31 -21.52 -3.82 -9.74
CA LYS A 31 -20.32 -3.33 -10.45
C LYS A 31 -19.19 -4.40 -10.51
N ILE A 32 -19.50 -5.67 -10.72
CA ILE A 32 -18.51 -6.78 -10.85
C ILE A 32 -18.23 -7.10 -12.34
N LEU A 33 -18.63 -6.20 -13.25
CA LEU A 33 -18.01 -6.11 -14.56
C LEU A 33 -17.44 -4.69 -14.70
N LYS A 34 -16.27 -4.46 -14.09
CA LYS A 34 -15.28 -3.59 -14.73
C LYS A 34 -14.82 -4.30 -16.00
N LEU A 35 -15.70 -4.35 -17.00
CA LEU A 35 -15.27 -4.55 -18.37
C LEU A 35 -14.72 -3.21 -18.83
N ASP A 36 -13.48 -3.29 -19.29
CA ASP A 36 -12.66 -2.17 -19.68
C ASP A 36 -13.39 -1.26 -20.67
N LYS A 37 -13.25 0.05 -20.46
CA LYS A 37 -14.01 1.07 -21.17
C LYS A 37 -13.46 1.24 -22.58
N THR A 38 -14.12 0.69 -23.60
CA THR A 38 -14.23 1.31 -24.93
C THR A 38 -15.28 0.60 -25.81
N SER A 39 -16.30 1.36 -26.23
CA SER A 39 -17.10 1.16 -27.46
C SER A 39 -18.11 0.00 -27.61
N GLN A 40 -18.45 -0.80 -26.59
CA GLN A 40 -19.50 -1.86 -26.72
C GLN A 40 -20.77 -1.69 -25.86
N VAL A 41 -20.93 -0.55 -25.17
CA VAL A 41 -21.95 -0.39 -24.12
C VAL A 41 -23.39 -0.35 -24.64
N GLU A 42 -23.63 0.14 -25.87
CA GLU A 42 -24.99 0.26 -26.41
C GLU A 42 -25.56 -1.08 -26.89
N HIS A 43 -24.75 -1.91 -27.58
CA HIS A 43 -25.18 -3.23 -28.02
C HIS A 43 -25.40 -4.22 -26.87
N GLY A 44 -24.56 -4.17 -25.82
CA GLY A 44 -24.72 -5.01 -24.63
C GLY A 44 -26.00 -4.69 -23.85
N SER A 45 -26.37 -3.41 -23.76
CA SER A 45 -27.57 -2.98 -23.02
C SER A 45 -28.86 -3.43 -23.71
N VAL A 46 -28.94 -3.33 -25.04
CA VAL A 46 -30.10 -3.82 -25.82
C VAL A 46 -30.18 -5.34 -25.79
N PHE A 47 -29.04 -6.03 -25.87
CA PHE A 47 -28.99 -7.50 -25.76
C PHE A 47 -29.46 -8.00 -24.40
N LEU A 48 -28.99 -7.39 -23.31
CA LEU A 48 -29.42 -7.71 -21.95
C LEU A 48 -30.91 -7.41 -21.74
N LEU A 49 -31.42 -6.31 -22.30
CA LEU A 49 -32.84 -5.97 -22.22
C LEU A 49 -33.71 -6.99 -22.97
N ARG A 50 -33.29 -7.40 -24.17
CA ARG A 50 -33.99 -8.41 -24.99
C ARG A 50 -33.94 -9.79 -24.35
N MET A 51 -32.80 -10.16 -23.76
CA MET A 51 -32.65 -11.40 -22.98
C MET A 51 -33.53 -11.38 -21.73
N LYS A 52 -33.62 -10.25 -21.01
CA LYS A 52 -34.50 -10.06 -19.85
C LYS A 52 -35.97 -10.20 -20.23
N GLN A 53 -36.41 -9.61 -21.34
CA GLN A 53 -37.79 -9.74 -21.81
C GLN A 53 -38.11 -11.19 -22.21
N ARG A 54 -37.17 -11.87 -22.88
CA ARG A 54 -37.33 -13.28 -23.27
C ARG A 54 -37.37 -14.22 -22.06
N LEU A 55 -36.47 -14.06 -21.10
CA LEU A 55 -36.46 -14.81 -19.85
C LEU A 55 -37.73 -14.56 -19.03
N LYS A 56 -38.21 -13.32 -18.98
CA LYS A 56 -39.46 -12.98 -18.27
C LYS A 56 -40.67 -13.66 -18.92
N ALA A 57 -40.75 -13.65 -20.25
CA ALA A 57 -41.84 -14.33 -20.97
C ALA A 57 -41.81 -15.85 -20.74
N GLU A 58 -40.63 -16.47 -20.76
CA GLU A 58 -40.49 -17.91 -20.52
C GLU A 58 -40.74 -18.30 -19.06
N LEU A 59 -40.36 -17.45 -18.10
CA LEU A 59 -40.68 -17.64 -16.69
C LEU A 59 -42.19 -17.57 -16.44
N ILE A 60 -42.87 -16.58 -17.02
CA ILE A 60 -44.33 -16.43 -16.94
C ILE A 60 -45.04 -17.65 -17.55
N TRP A 61 -44.52 -18.16 -18.67
CA TRP A 61 -45.06 -19.35 -19.31
C TRP A 61 -44.85 -20.61 -18.46
N ALA A 62 -43.65 -20.80 -17.91
CA ALA A 62 -43.35 -21.92 -17.00
C ALA A 62 -44.24 -21.90 -15.75
N MET A 63 -44.55 -20.70 -15.22
CA MET A 63 -45.48 -20.54 -14.10
C MET A 63 -46.92 -20.90 -14.46
N LYS A 64 -47.38 -20.61 -15.69
CA LYS A 64 -48.73 -20.96 -16.16
C LYS A 64 -48.89 -22.45 -16.48
N VAL A 65 -47.82 -23.13 -16.88
CA VAL A 65 -47.88 -24.56 -17.24
C VAL A 65 -47.95 -25.47 -16.01
N ILE A 66 -47.51 -24.98 -14.85
CA ILE A 66 -47.53 -25.71 -13.58
C ILE A 66 -48.65 -25.10 -12.71
N GLU A 67 -49.87 -25.09 -13.23
CA GLU A 67 -51.06 -24.70 -12.48
C GLU A 67 -51.56 -25.93 -11.68
N GLU A 68 -50.82 -26.30 -10.64
CA GLU A 68 -51.28 -27.29 -9.64
C GLU A 68 -51.46 -26.60 -8.27
N PRO A 69 -52.53 -26.95 -7.52
CA PRO A 69 -52.86 -26.27 -6.29
C PRO A 69 -51.90 -26.61 -5.13
N GLN A 70 -51.44 -25.57 -4.43
CA GLN A 70 -51.30 -25.53 -2.96
C GLN A 70 -50.55 -26.69 -2.29
N LYS A 71 -49.32 -27.03 -2.74
CA LYS A 71 -48.36 -27.76 -1.89
C LYS A 71 -47.01 -27.05 -1.86
N PHE A 72 -46.43 -26.94 -0.67
CA PHE A 72 -45.07 -26.42 -0.48
C PHE A 72 -44.07 -27.37 -1.14
N ILE A 73 -43.64 -27.03 -2.35
CA ILE A 73 -42.60 -27.78 -3.07
C ILE A 73 -41.26 -27.12 -2.78
N ARG A 74 -40.26 -27.90 -2.38
CA ARG A 74 -38.87 -27.43 -2.24
C ARG A 74 -38.40 -26.84 -3.58
N VAL A 75 -37.72 -25.70 -3.54
CA VAL A 75 -37.21 -24.98 -4.72
C VAL A 75 -36.51 -25.90 -5.72
N ASP A 76 -35.70 -26.85 -5.23
CA ASP A 76 -35.00 -27.84 -6.08
C ASP A 76 -35.95 -28.72 -6.90
N HIS A 77 -37.06 -29.16 -6.30
CA HIS A 77 -38.06 -30.00 -6.95
C HIS A 77 -38.88 -29.22 -7.98
N PHE A 78 -39.16 -27.93 -7.71
CA PHE A 78 -39.84 -27.04 -8.65
C PHE A 78 -39.00 -26.83 -9.91
N TRP A 79 -37.72 -26.47 -9.76
CA TRP A 79 -36.84 -26.27 -10.91
C TRP A 79 -36.51 -27.56 -11.64
N ARG A 80 -36.45 -28.70 -10.95
CA ARG A 80 -36.31 -30.01 -11.59
C ARG A 80 -37.50 -30.34 -12.51
N LYS A 81 -38.74 -30.07 -12.06
CA LYS A 81 -39.93 -30.21 -12.90
C LYS A 81 -39.87 -29.33 -14.16
N ILE A 82 -39.32 -28.12 -14.06
CA ILE A 82 -39.12 -27.22 -15.21
C ILE A 82 -37.99 -27.72 -16.14
N ASP A 83 -36.92 -28.30 -15.60
CA ASP A 83 -35.82 -28.91 -16.38
C ASP A 83 -36.31 -30.12 -17.19
N ASP A 84 -37.29 -30.85 -16.65
CA ASP A 84 -37.88 -32.05 -17.24
C ASP A 84 -38.92 -31.71 -18.34
N VAL A 85 -39.33 -30.45 -18.50
CA VAL A 85 -40.20 -30.03 -19.59
C VAL A 85 -39.42 -30.06 -20.91
N LYS A 86 -39.76 -31.04 -21.75
CA LYS A 86 -39.22 -31.21 -23.09
C LYS A 86 -40.11 -30.53 -24.13
N ASP A 87 -39.50 -30.05 -25.20
CA ASP A 87 -40.21 -29.56 -26.37
C ASP A 87 -40.73 -30.74 -27.22
N VAL A 88 -41.55 -30.45 -28.23
CA VAL A 88 -42.14 -31.47 -29.14
C VAL A 88 -41.07 -32.34 -29.82
N MET A 89 -39.84 -31.85 -29.91
CA MET A 89 -38.67 -32.53 -30.47
C MET A 89 -37.85 -33.35 -29.44
N GLY A 90 -38.29 -33.44 -28.18
CA GLY A 90 -37.61 -34.19 -27.12
C GLY A 90 -36.42 -33.48 -26.46
N GLU A 91 -36.03 -32.30 -26.95
CA GLU A 91 -35.00 -31.44 -26.38
C GLU A 91 -35.51 -30.64 -25.17
N LYS A 92 -34.61 -30.25 -24.26
CA LYS A 92 -34.97 -29.43 -23.09
C LYS A 92 -35.52 -28.09 -23.55
N LYS A 93 -36.74 -27.74 -23.11
CA LYS A 93 -37.42 -26.52 -23.57
C LYS A 93 -36.75 -25.23 -23.07
N PHE A 94 -36.13 -25.28 -21.89
CA PHE A 94 -35.53 -24.10 -21.24
C PHE A 94 -34.08 -24.32 -20.76
N PRO A 95 -33.11 -24.50 -21.67
CA PRO A 95 -31.71 -24.74 -21.28
C PRO A 95 -31.06 -23.50 -20.66
N SER A 96 -31.47 -22.30 -21.09
CA SER A 96 -30.90 -21.03 -20.63
C SER A 96 -31.39 -20.64 -19.24
N ILE A 97 -32.66 -20.89 -18.91
CA ILE A 97 -33.22 -20.59 -17.58
C ILE A 97 -32.57 -21.47 -16.52
N MET A 98 -32.34 -22.74 -16.85
CA MET A 98 -31.71 -23.70 -15.95
C MET A 98 -30.28 -23.31 -15.61
N LYS A 99 -29.53 -22.76 -16.57
CA LYS A 99 -28.19 -22.20 -16.33
C LYS A 99 -28.27 -21.04 -15.34
N VAL A 100 -29.15 -20.06 -15.57
CA VAL A 100 -29.29 -18.88 -14.70
C VAL A 100 -29.69 -19.27 -13.27
N VAL A 101 -30.67 -20.18 -13.13
CA VAL A 101 -31.12 -20.64 -11.82
C VAL A 101 -30.02 -21.41 -11.09
N LYS A 102 -29.32 -22.34 -11.76
CA LYS A 102 -28.19 -23.05 -11.15
C LYS A 102 -27.12 -22.07 -10.66
N THR A 103 -26.74 -21.08 -11.47
CA THR A 103 -25.75 -20.07 -11.06
C THR A 103 -26.24 -19.23 -9.89
N ALA A 104 -27.52 -18.83 -9.88
CA ALA A 104 -28.11 -18.05 -8.79
C ALA A 104 -28.18 -18.85 -7.47
N LEU A 105 -28.52 -20.13 -7.55
CA LEU A 105 -28.56 -21.03 -6.39
C LEU A 105 -27.15 -21.32 -5.85
N ILE A 106 -26.16 -21.49 -6.73
CA ILE A 106 -24.74 -21.65 -6.34
C ILE A 106 -24.21 -20.37 -5.69
N LEU A 107 -24.53 -19.20 -6.23
CA LEU A 107 -24.09 -17.91 -5.68
C LEU A 107 -24.70 -17.63 -4.30
N GLY A 108 -25.92 -18.12 -4.05
CA GLY A 108 -26.62 -17.99 -2.76
C GLY A 108 -25.95 -18.75 -1.61
N HIS A 109 -25.04 -19.69 -1.89
CA HIS A 109 -24.30 -20.42 -0.85
C HIS A 109 -23.24 -19.58 -0.12
N GLY A 110 -23.04 -18.30 -0.48
CA GLY A 110 -22.18 -17.37 0.26
C GLY A 110 -20.75 -17.86 0.44
N ASN A 111 -20.04 -17.29 1.42
CA ASN A 111 -18.66 -17.67 1.76
C ASN A 111 -18.57 -19.03 2.49
N SER A 112 -19.66 -19.78 2.66
CA SER A 112 -19.68 -20.99 3.48
C SER A 112 -18.73 -22.07 3.01
N GLU A 113 -18.50 -22.22 1.70
CA GLU A 113 -17.48 -23.15 1.17
C GLU A 113 -16.05 -22.68 1.48
N VAL A 114 -15.82 -21.37 1.45
CA VAL A 114 -14.53 -20.77 1.80
C VAL A 114 -14.24 -20.94 3.29
N GLU A 115 -15.23 -20.67 4.14
CA GLU A 115 -15.18 -20.83 5.60
C GLU A 115 -15.04 -22.30 6.03
N ARG A 116 -15.70 -23.21 5.32
CA ARG A 116 -15.50 -24.65 5.49
C ARG A 116 -14.05 -25.04 5.20
N GLY A 117 -13.49 -24.55 4.11
CA GLY A 117 -12.09 -24.82 3.78
C GLY A 117 -11.08 -24.18 4.74
N PHE A 118 -11.41 -23.02 5.34
CA PHE A 118 -10.63 -22.45 6.44
C PHE A 118 -10.73 -23.30 7.70
N SER A 119 -11.90 -23.86 8.02
CA SER A 119 -12.09 -24.76 9.16
C SER A 119 -11.33 -26.07 8.98
N GLU A 120 -11.32 -26.63 7.77
CA GLU A 120 -10.52 -27.81 7.42
C GLU A 120 -9.01 -27.52 7.50
N SER A 121 -8.59 -26.30 7.14
CA SER A 121 -7.18 -25.87 7.18
C SER A 121 -6.72 -25.38 8.55
N GLY A 122 -7.65 -25.01 9.44
CA GLY A 122 -7.34 -24.39 10.74
C GLY A 122 -6.39 -25.22 11.60
N LYS A 123 -6.52 -26.55 11.54
CA LYS A 123 -5.62 -27.50 12.24
C LYS A 123 -4.16 -27.46 11.78
N SER A 124 -3.90 -26.95 10.57
CA SER A 124 -2.55 -26.81 10.01
C SER A 124 -1.97 -25.40 10.19
N VAL A 125 -2.78 -24.47 10.69
CA VAL A 125 -2.44 -23.07 10.95
C VAL A 125 -2.27 -22.79 12.45
N THR A 126 -2.90 -23.60 13.32
CA THR A 126 -2.80 -23.49 14.78
C THR A 126 -1.53 -24.13 15.36
N ASP A 127 -1.06 -23.56 16.48
CA ASP A 127 0.24 -23.72 17.16
C ASP A 127 0.63 -25.15 17.60
N ASP A 128 -0.31 -26.11 17.59
CA ASP A 128 -0.07 -27.48 18.04
C ASP A 128 0.73 -28.35 17.04
N ARG A 129 1.05 -27.83 15.83
CA ARG A 129 1.88 -28.50 14.82
C ARG A 129 2.77 -27.51 14.06
N VAL A 130 3.83 -28.02 13.43
CA VAL A 130 4.79 -27.26 12.60
C VAL A 130 4.02 -26.34 11.63
N PRO A 131 4.16 -25.00 11.73
CA PRO A 131 3.44 -24.08 10.88
C PRO A 131 3.86 -24.32 9.43
N LEU A 132 2.90 -24.71 8.60
CA LEU A 132 3.11 -24.91 7.18
C LEU A 132 3.14 -23.56 6.47
N SER A 133 4.00 -23.43 5.46
CA SER A 133 3.99 -22.25 4.59
C SER A 133 2.68 -22.16 3.81
N GLU A 134 2.29 -20.95 3.44
CA GLU A 134 1.09 -20.70 2.62
C GLU A 134 1.08 -21.57 1.34
N ALA A 135 2.23 -21.67 0.66
CA ALA A 135 2.39 -22.50 -0.53
C ALA A 135 2.11 -23.99 -0.24
N SER A 136 2.52 -24.49 0.94
CA SER A 136 2.27 -25.87 1.35
C SER A 136 0.80 -26.12 1.65
N ILE A 137 0.14 -25.17 2.33
CA ILE A 137 -1.30 -25.23 2.63
C ILE A 137 -2.11 -25.24 1.32
N ASN A 138 -1.79 -24.34 0.40
CA ASN A 138 -2.43 -24.25 -0.90
C ASN A 138 -2.22 -25.55 -1.72
N GLY A 139 -1.00 -26.12 -1.69
CA GLY A 139 -0.69 -27.38 -2.36
C GLY A 139 -1.49 -28.57 -1.81
N ILE A 140 -1.56 -28.72 -0.48
CA ILE A 140 -2.34 -29.78 0.18
C ILE A 140 -3.82 -29.63 -0.16
N ARG A 141 -4.34 -28.40 -0.11
CA ARG A 141 -5.75 -28.12 -0.39
C ARG A 141 -6.11 -28.43 -1.84
N ALA A 142 -5.33 -27.92 -2.80
CA ALA A 142 -5.53 -28.21 -4.21
C ALA A 142 -5.52 -29.71 -4.51
N THR A 143 -4.59 -30.45 -3.89
CA THR A 143 -4.49 -31.91 -4.03
C THR A 143 -5.71 -32.61 -3.42
N THR A 144 -6.12 -32.20 -2.22
CA THR A 144 -7.28 -32.79 -1.51
C THR A 144 -8.58 -32.53 -2.26
N ASP A 145 -8.77 -31.31 -2.77
CA ASP A 145 -9.95 -30.93 -3.54
C ASP A 145 -10.01 -31.67 -4.88
N ALA A 146 -8.87 -31.83 -5.55
CA ALA A 146 -8.78 -32.67 -6.74
C ALA A 146 -9.16 -34.13 -6.43
N LEU A 147 -8.64 -34.71 -5.33
CA LEU A 147 -8.98 -36.07 -4.92
C LEU A 147 -10.46 -36.25 -4.59
N LYS A 148 -11.09 -35.25 -3.95
CA LYS A 148 -12.54 -35.22 -3.70
C LYS A 148 -13.33 -35.24 -5.01
N ALA A 149 -12.87 -34.53 -6.05
CA ALA A 149 -13.50 -34.53 -7.37
C ALA A 149 -13.46 -35.91 -8.07
N PHE A 150 -12.39 -36.68 -7.86
CA PHE A 150 -12.24 -38.03 -8.42
C PHE A 150 -12.93 -39.13 -7.59
N LYS A 151 -13.66 -38.79 -6.51
CA LYS A 151 -14.29 -39.78 -5.59
C LYS A 151 -13.27 -40.74 -4.95
N GLY A 152 -12.04 -40.28 -4.74
CA GLY A 152 -11.01 -41.00 -4.01
C GLY A 152 -9.75 -41.33 -4.83
N PRO A 153 -8.69 -41.83 -4.16
CA PRO A 153 -7.36 -41.97 -4.76
C PRO A 153 -7.28 -43.01 -5.88
N GLY A 154 -8.05 -44.10 -5.77
CA GLY A 154 -8.04 -45.21 -6.74
C GLY A 154 -8.68 -44.88 -8.09
N SER A 155 -9.42 -43.78 -8.16
CA SER A 155 -10.15 -43.33 -9.36
C SER A 155 -9.39 -42.27 -10.15
N VAL A 156 -8.21 -41.85 -9.69
CA VAL A 156 -7.40 -40.83 -10.36
C VAL A 156 -6.64 -41.48 -11.52
N PRO A 157 -6.86 -41.04 -12.77
CA PRO A 157 -6.11 -41.58 -13.89
C PRO A 157 -4.64 -41.16 -13.79
N ILE A 158 -3.72 -42.14 -13.87
CA ILE A 158 -2.28 -41.87 -13.91
C ILE A 158 -1.91 -41.45 -15.34
N THR A 159 -2.00 -40.14 -15.59
CA THR A 159 -1.58 -39.53 -16.86
C THR A 159 -0.07 -39.28 -16.87
N LYS A 160 0.51 -39.05 -18.06
CA LYS A 160 1.94 -38.71 -18.20
C LYS A 160 2.35 -37.43 -17.46
N GLN A 161 1.44 -36.47 -17.30
CA GLN A 161 1.70 -35.19 -16.65
C GLN A 161 2.01 -35.33 -15.14
N PRO A 162 1.17 -35.98 -14.30
CA PRO A 162 1.53 -36.28 -12.91
C PRO A 162 2.87 -37.00 -12.75
N LEU A 163 3.19 -37.94 -13.64
CA LEU A 163 4.46 -38.66 -13.63
C LEU A 163 5.65 -37.74 -13.90
N GLN A 164 5.55 -36.87 -14.92
CA GLN A 164 6.58 -35.88 -15.22
C GLN A 164 6.80 -34.90 -14.06
N LEU A 165 5.72 -34.40 -13.46
CA LEU A 165 5.78 -33.51 -12.30
C LEU A 165 6.41 -34.19 -11.08
N SER A 166 6.11 -35.48 -10.87
CA SER A 166 6.75 -36.27 -9.82
C SER A 166 8.26 -36.40 -10.04
N HIS A 167 8.69 -36.67 -11.28
CA HIS A 167 10.11 -36.76 -11.62
C HIS A 167 10.85 -35.42 -11.46
N SER A 168 10.19 -34.29 -11.77
CA SER A 168 10.79 -32.95 -11.63
C SER A 168 10.67 -32.35 -10.22
N ALA A 169 9.86 -32.93 -9.33
CA ALA A 169 9.57 -32.38 -8.01
C ALA A 169 10.84 -32.13 -7.17
N HIS A 170 11.79 -33.08 -7.20
CA HIS A 170 13.04 -32.92 -6.47
C HIS A 170 13.90 -31.78 -7.04
N ALA A 171 13.97 -31.66 -8.37
CA ALA A 171 14.69 -30.56 -9.02
C ALA A 171 14.07 -29.19 -8.66
N HIS A 172 12.74 -29.09 -8.67
CA HIS A 172 12.04 -27.88 -8.23
C HIS A 172 12.32 -27.55 -6.76
N TYR A 173 12.38 -28.55 -5.89
CA TYR A 173 12.73 -28.36 -4.48
C TYR A 173 14.16 -27.83 -4.30
N VAL A 174 15.13 -28.41 -5.01
CA VAL A 174 16.54 -27.93 -4.97
C VAL A 174 16.63 -26.48 -5.45
N LEU A 175 15.94 -26.14 -6.56
CA LEU A 175 15.89 -24.77 -7.06
C LEU A 175 15.27 -23.79 -6.05
N HIS A 176 14.23 -24.22 -5.33
CA HIS A 176 13.62 -23.41 -4.27
C HIS A 176 14.61 -23.16 -3.12
N LEU A 177 15.34 -24.19 -2.67
CA LEU A 177 16.35 -24.03 -1.62
C LEU A 177 17.46 -23.07 -2.01
N ASP A 178 17.93 -23.12 -3.27
CA ASP A 178 18.97 -22.22 -3.76
C ASP A 178 18.47 -20.78 -3.86
N LYS A 179 17.21 -20.59 -4.24
CA LYS A 179 16.56 -19.27 -4.25
C LYS A 179 16.46 -18.70 -2.83
N ASP A 180 15.99 -19.50 -1.87
CA ASP A 180 15.88 -19.08 -0.46
C ASP A 180 17.24 -18.69 0.14
N LYS A 181 18.31 -19.44 -0.20
CA LYS A 181 19.67 -19.10 0.23
C LYS A 181 20.12 -17.76 -0.34
N LYS A 182 19.94 -17.55 -1.65
CA LYS A 182 20.31 -16.29 -2.31
C LYS A 182 19.55 -15.08 -1.77
N GLU A 183 18.27 -15.25 -1.47
CA GLU A 183 17.44 -14.18 -0.89
C GLU A 183 17.90 -13.84 0.53
N LYS A 184 18.19 -14.84 1.37
CA LYS A 184 18.74 -14.61 2.71
C LYS A 184 20.12 -13.94 2.68
N GLU A 185 21.01 -14.40 1.81
CA GLU A 185 22.33 -13.78 1.62
C GLU A 185 22.21 -12.34 1.10
N GLY A 186 21.29 -12.09 0.16
CA GLY A 186 21.01 -10.75 -0.36
C GLY A 186 20.47 -9.81 0.73
N ALA A 187 19.49 -10.26 1.51
CA ALA A 187 18.93 -9.49 2.62
C ALA A 187 19.99 -9.19 3.69
N GLN A 188 20.86 -10.16 3.99
CA GLN A 188 21.91 -9.98 4.97
C GLN A 188 22.99 -8.98 4.49
N LYS A 189 23.40 -9.06 3.22
CA LYS A 189 24.32 -8.08 2.60
C LYS A 189 23.73 -6.68 2.58
N GLN A 190 22.44 -6.56 2.31
CA GLN A 190 21.75 -5.26 2.32
C GLN A 190 21.67 -4.69 3.74
N LEU A 191 21.39 -5.52 4.74
CA LEU A 191 21.38 -5.11 6.15
C LEU A 191 22.77 -4.67 6.63
N THR A 192 23.84 -5.38 6.25
CA THR A 192 25.22 -4.99 6.60
C THR A 192 25.60 -3.67 5.94
N LEU A 193 25.27 -3.49 4.65
CA LEU A 193 25.54 -2.25 3.93
C LEU A 193 24.80 -1.06 4.56
N GLN A 194 23.54 -1.23 4.94
CA GLN A 194 22.79 -0.17 5.63
C GLN A 194 23.39 0.18 6.99
N LYS A 195 23.84 -0.81 7.76
CA LYS A 195 24.52 -0.57 9.05
C LYS A 195 25.86 0.15 8.87
N GLU A 196 26.64 -0.23 7.88
CA GLU A 196 27.91 0.44 7.56
C GLU A 196 27.69 1.88 7.12
N GLN A 197 26.71 2.14 6.25
CA GLN A 197 26.35 3.49 5.84
C GLN A 197 25.86 4.35 7.02
N ALA A 198 25.02 3.78 7.90
CA ALA A 198 24.56 4.47 9.10
C ALA A 198 25.72 4.81 10.04
N ALA A 199 26.65 3.87 10.26
CA ALA A 199 27.84 4.10 11.08
C ALA A 199 28.78 5.16 10.47
N GLN A 200 28.95 5.16 9.14
CA GLN A 200 29.73 6.20 8.45
C GLN A 200 29.08 7.58 8.57
N MET A 201 27.77 7.68 8.38
CA MET A 201 27.04 8.94 8.55
C MET A 201 27.12 9.45 10.00
N GLU A 202 27.03 8.56 10.98
CA GLU A 202 27.17 8.93 12.38
C GLU A 202 28.59 9.40 12.71
N ALA A 203 29.62 8.71 12.20
CA ALA A 203 31.02 9.13 12.37
C ALA A 203 31.29 10.49 11.73
N GLN A 204 30.78 10.73 10.51
CA GLN A 204 30.87 12.05 9.85
C GLN A 204 30.16 13.14 10.65
N LYS A 205 28.96 12.86 11.16
CA LYS A 205 28.21 13.81 12.00
C LYS A 205 28.98 14.15 13.29
N GLN A 206 29.63 13.17 13.91
CA GLN A 206 30.45 13.39 15.10
C GLN A 206 31.72 14.21 14.78
N GLN A 207 32.37 13.96 13.64
CA GLN A 207 33.52 14.76 13.18
C GLN A 207 33.12 16.21 12.93
N LEU A 208 32.04 16.43 12.16
CA LEU A 208 31.50 17.78 11.89
C LEU A 208 31.10 18.50 13.18
N ALA A 209 30.56 17.78 14.17
CA ALA A 209 30.22 18.38 15.47
C ALA A 209 31.45 18.81 16.26
N LYS A 210 32.57 18.09 16.17
CA LYS A 210 33.85 18.48 16.79
C LYS A 210 34.44 19.69 16.07
N GLU A 211 34.53 19.64 14.75
CA GLU A 211 35.02 20.76 13.93
C GLU A 211 34.22 22.04 14.16
N LYS A 212 32.89 21.94 14.27
CA LYS A 212 32.03 23.09 14.58
C LYS A 212 32.30 23.67 15.97
N LYS A 213 32.61 22.83 16.96
CA LYS A 213 32.99 23.31 18.30
C LYS A 213 34.34 24.00 18.28
N ASP A 214 35.31 23.44 17.56
CA ASP A 214 36.66 24.00 17.44
C ASP A 214 36.63 25.35 16.70
N LEU A 215 35.86 25.45 15.62
CA LEU A 215 35.64 26.70 14.89
C LEU A 215 34.99 27.77 15.77
N ASN A 216 33.92 27.43 16.50
CA ASN A 216 33.28 28.35 17.43
C ASN A 216 34.23 28.80 18.56
N GLY A 217 35.16 27.94 18.99
CA GLY A 217 36.21 28.31 19.94
C GLY A 217 37.18 29.34 19.35
N LYS A 218 37.63 29.13 18.11
CA LYS A 218 38.50 30.07 17.39
C LYS A 218 37.80 31.40 17.08
N GLU A 219 36.53 31.36 16.72
CA GLU A 219 35.70 32.54 16.47
C GLU A 219 35.61 33.45 17.70
N LYS A 220 35.32 32.87 18.87
CA LYS A 220 35.31 33.63 20.14
C LYS A 220 36.67 34.19 20.54
N GLU A 221 37.74 33.47 20.22
CA GLU A 221 39.10 33.95 20.50
C GLU A 221 39.47 35.13 19.58
N LEU A 222 39.12 35.04 18.30
CA LEU A 222 39.25 36.16 17.36
C LEU A 222 38.41 37.36 17.81
N GLU A 223 37.15 37.16 18.21
CA GLU A 223 36.30 38.25 18.72
C GLU A 223 36.90 38.93 19.96
N ARG A 224 37.54 38.18 20.87
CA ARG A 224 38.27 38.74 22.01
C ARG A 224 39.51 39.52 21.59
N GLN A 225 40.25 39.03 20.60
CA GLN A 225 41.42 39.71 20.08
C GLN A 225 41.04 41.01 19.37
N GLU A 226 39.98 40.99 18.57
CA GLU A 226 39.41 42.18 17.92
C GLU A 226 38.93 43.20 18.96
N ALA A 227 38.18 42.77 19.98
CA ALA A 227 37.73 43.64 21.06
C ALA A 227 38.90 44.27 21.83
N ALA A 228 39.90 43.47 22.22
CA ALA A 228 41.09 43.96 22.92
C ALA A 228 41.92 44.93 22.06
N GLN A 229 42.01 44.68 20.76
CA GLN A 229 42.66 45.60 19.83
C GLN A 229 41.85 46.88 19.68
N GLN A 230 40.53 46.81 19.60
CA GLN A 230 39.67 47.98 19.48
C GLN A 230 39.73 48.85 20.74
N GLU A 231 39.69 48.26 21.94
CA GLU A 231 39.94 48.98 23.20
C GLU A 231 41.32 49.64 23.21
N CYS A 232 42.36 48.92 22.76
CA CYS A 232 43.71 49.49 22.64
C CYS A 232 43.73 50.70 21.69
N MET A 233 43.08 50.60 20.54
CA MET A 233 42.98 51.69 19.57
C MET A 233 42.21 52.90 20.13
N GLU A 234 41.12 52.68 20.87
CA GLU A 234 40.37 53.75 21.54
C GLU A 234 41.21 54.49 22.60
N VAL A 235 42.02 53.75 23.37
CA VAL A 235 42.98 54.34 24.32
C VAL A 235 44.02 55.19 23.59
N TRP A 236 44.55 54.74 22.46
CA TRP A 236 45.51 55.54 21.70
C TRP A 236 44.88 56.76 21.04
N ASP A 237 43.66 56.66 20.53
CA ASP A 237 42.90 57.78 19.96
C ASP A 237 42.61 58.87 21.00
N THR A 238 42.27 58.48 22.22
CA THR A 238 42.06 59.43 23.33
C THR A 238 43.36 60.13 23.73
N ILE A 239 44.48 59.39 23.82
CA ILE A 239 45.81 59.98 24.06
C ILE A 239 46.18 60.98 22.95
N LEU A 240 45.94 60.65 21.68
CA LEU A 240 46.20 61.56 20.56
C LEU A 240 45.33 62.83 20.63
N LYS A 241 44.04 62.70 20.97
CA LYS A 241 43.15 63.84 21.15
C LYS A 241 43.62 64.74 22.30
N GLU A 242 44.00 64.16 23.43
CA GLU A 242 44.51 64.91 24.59
C GLU A 242 45.85 65.59 24.30
N ALA A 243 46.78 64.88 23.65
CA ALA A 243 48.08 65.43 23.26
C ALA A 243 47.93 66.58 22.25
N ASN A 244 47.03 66.46 21.28
CA ASN A 244 46.71 67.54 20.34
C ASN A 244 46.09 68.76 21.04
N ALA A 245 45.19 68.56 22.01
CA ALA A 245 44.61 69.66 22.79
C ALA A 245 45.69 70.36 23.65
N LYS A 246 46.57 69.60 24.30
CA LYS A 246 47.72 70.12 25.06
C LYS A 246 48.70 70.89 24.18
N LEU A 247 49.00 70.37 22.99
CA LEU A 247 49.87 71.04 22.01
C LEU A 247 49.27 72.40 21.59
N GLN A 248 47.98 72.44 21.25
CA GLN A 248 47.31 73.69 20.90
C GLN A 248 47.27 74.70 22.07
N GLY A 249 47.07 74.23 23.29
CA GLY A 249 47.11 75.06 24.50
C GLY A 249 48.51 75.64 24.78
N ALA A 250 49.54 74.80 24.74
CA ALA A 250 50.93 75.19 24.95
C ALA A 250 51.44 76.16 23.86
N MET A 251 51.02 75.97 22.60
CA MET A 251 51.30 76.91 21.51
C MET A 251 50.66 78.29 21.73
N ARG A 252 49.45 78.35 22.30
CA ARG A 252 48.79 79.62 22.65
C ARG A 252 49.47 80.32 23.83
N ASN A 253 49.95 79.55 24.81
CA ASN A 253 50.60 80.06 26.03
C ASN A 253 52.12 80.28 25.87
N LYS A 254 52.71 79.95 24.71
CA LYS A 254 54.15 80.00 24.41
C LYS A 254 55.04 79.20 25.39
N ASP A 255 54.51 78.13 25.97
CA ASP A 255 55.28 77.22 26.83
C ASP A 255 55.96 76.13 25.98
N PHE A 256 57.21 76.38 25.61
CA PHE A 256 57.99 75.46 24.78
C PHE A 256 58.32 74.13 25.47
N LYS A 257 58.25 74.05 26.81
CA LYS A 257 58.48 72.79 27.53
C LYS A 257 57.27 71.87 27.37
N GLU A 258 56.07 72.41 27.50
CA GLU A 258 54.83 71.63 27.30
C GLU A 258 54.63 71.21 25.83
N VAL A 259 55.06 72.02 24.86
CA VAL A 259 55.09 71.64 23.44
C VAL A 259 55.95 70.40 23.20
N SER A 260 57.16 70.35 23.79
CA SER A 260 58.04 69.18 23.65
C SER A 260 57.45 67.92 24.28
N VAL A 261 56.74 68.05 25.40
CA VAL A 261 56.05 66.92 26.07
C VAL A 261 54.89 66.42 25.22
N ALA A 262 54.04 67.31 24.71
CA ALA A 262 52.92 66.94 23.84
C ALA A 262 53.38 66.27 22.54
N GLN A 263 54.46 66.75 21.93
CA GLN A 263 55.03 66.14 20.72
C GLN A 263 55.58 64.73 20.97
N ALA A 264 56.26 64.51 22.10
CA ALA A 264 56.72 63.17 22.49
C ALA A 264 55.56 62.19 22.73
N MET A 265 54.43 62.66 23.25
CA MET A 265 53.22 61.85 23.43
C MET A 265 52.58 61.46 22.09
N ILE A 266 52.57 62.37 21.10
CA ILE A 266 52.06 62.08 19.74
C ILE A 266 52.95 61.05 19.05
N GLU A 267 54.28 61.24 19.04
CA GLU A 267 55.22 60.29 18.41
C GLU A 267 55.15 58.89 19.05
N ALA A 268 54.99 58.82 20.38
CA ALA A 268 54.84 57.56 21.09
C ALA A 268 53.53 56.84 20.72
N ALA A 269 52.43 57.58 20.61
CA ALA A 269 51.13 57.05 20.21
C ALA A 269 51.12 56.58 18.75
N GLU A 270 51.66 57.38 17.82
CA GLU A 270 51.75 57.03 16.39
C GLU A 270 52.62 55.77 16.16
N LYS A 271 53.74 55.64 16.87
CA LYS A 271 54.60 54.45 16.80
C LYS A 271 53.88 53.19 17.28
N LYS A 272 53.05 53.31 18.32
CA LYS A 272 52.25 52.20 18.88
C LYS A 272 51.11 51.81 17.94
N ILE A 273 50.39 52.77 17.37
CA ILE A 273 49.34 52.53 16.35
C ILE A 273 49.94 51.88 15.10
N SER A 274 51.09 52.36 14.62
CA SER A 274 51.79 51.77 13.47
C SER A 274 52.21 50.32 13.72
N SER A 275 52.67 50.02 14.95
CA SER A 275 53.01 48.65 15.33
C SER A 275 51.80 47.73 15.48
N ALA A 276 50.66 48.25 15.97
CA ALA A 276 49.41 47.48 16.11
C ALA A 276 48.80 47.15 14.74
N ASN A 277 48.82 48.09 13.78
CA ASN A 277 48.31 47.87 12.42
C ASN A 277 49.17 46.90 11.58
N LYS A 278 50.42 46.66 11.96
CA LYS A 278 51.33 45.73 11.24
C LYS A 278 51.13 44.25 11.61
N VAL A 279 50.32 43.97 12.63
CA VAL A 279 50.03 42.63 13.15
C VAL A 279 48.70 42.07 12.59
N MET A 280 47.89 42.93 11.92
CA MET A 280 46.82 42.52 11.00
C MET A 280 47.38 41.94 9.70
#